data_AF-A0A925VKJ0-F1
#
_entry.id   AF-A0A925VKJ0-F1
#
_cell.length_a   1.000
_cell.length_b   1.000
_cell.length_c   1.000
_cell.angle_alpha   90.00
_cell.angle_beta   90.00
_cell.angle_gamma   90.00
#
_symmetry.space_group_name_H-M   'P 1'
#
loop_
_entity.id
_entity.type
_entity.pdbx_description
1 polymer ?
#
loop_
_entity_poly.entity_id
_entity_poly.type
_entity_poly.pdbx_seq_one_letter_code
_entity_poly.pdbx_strand_id
1 'polypeptide(L)'
;MLEYTIQAMRPAEYTIQAMRPAWQARVIAAYQHETPASAVLAARIERLTGQAVAPATIFSDPGARVATVVIDGVLFRLDHQRLVVVRACDGCGVAQIESASITSAADLGYALGTWEPRCPHCPIEDPAGWLEQEA
;
A
#
# COMPACT_ATOMS: atom_id res chain seq x y z
N MET A 1 29.43 -46.70 -41.60
CA MET A 1 28.80 -46.32 -40.32
C MET A 1 29.60 -45.16 -39.77
N LEU A 2 29.10 -43.93 -39.91
CA LEU A 2 29.73 -42.72 -39.41
C LEU A 2 28.97 -42.32 -38.14
N GLU A 3 29.62 -42.43 -36.98
CA GLU A 3 29.10 -41.95 -35.72
C GLU A 3 29.24 -40.42 -35.68
N TYR A 4 28.11 -39.72 -35.83
CA TYR A 4 28.06 -38.28 -35.60
C TYR A 4 27.74 -38.03 -34.13
N THR A 5 28.76 -37.65 -33.36
CA THR A 5 28.60 -37.12 -32.01
C THR A 5 27.93 -35.74 -32.10
N ILE A 6 26.64 -35.66 -31.77
CA ILE A 6 25.95 -34.38 -31.56
C ILE A 6 26.41 -33.86 -30.21
N GLN A 7 27.47 -33.06 -30.23
CA GLN A 7 27.92 -32.30 -29.08
C GLN A 7 26.85 -31.26 -28.74
N ALA A 8 26.34 -31.33 -27.51
CA ALA A 8 25.25 -30.51 -26.99
C ALA A 8 25.53 -29.01 -27.13
N MET A 9 24.92 -28.36 -28.13
CA MET A 9 24.75 -26.91 -28.13
C MET A 9 23.56 -26.60 -27.20
N ARG A 10 23.85 -26.14 -25.97
CA ARG A 10 22.85 -25.44 -25.17
C ARG A 10 22.52 -24.15 -25.93
N PRO A 11 21.28 -23.96 -26.43
CA PRO A 11 20.92 -22.68 -27.04
C PRO A 11 21.02 -21.61 -25.96
N ALA A 12 21.63 -20.50 -26.35
CA ALA A 12 21.87 -19.33 -25.53
C ALA A 12 20.55 -18.76 -24.98
N GLU A 13 20.17 -19.18 -23.77
CA GLU A 13 19.34 -18.38 -22.85
C GLU A 13 20.15 -17.23 -22.22
N TYR A 14 21.39 -17.06 -22.68
CA TYR A 14 22.29 -15.99 -22.31
C TYR A 14 22.24 -14.94 -23.41
N THR A 15 21.93 -13.69 -23.06
CA THR A 15 21.94 -12.47 -23.92
C THR A 15 20.58 -11.92 -24.40
N ILE A 16 19.54 -11.92 -23.56
CA ILE A 16 18.55 -10.81 -23.56
C ILE A 16 18.88 -9.81 -22.42
N GLN A 17 20.16 -9.75 -22.02
CA GLN A 17 20.69 -8.69 -21.17
C GLN A 17 21.37 -7.58 -21.99
N ALA A 18 21.35 -7.68 -23.33
CA ALA A 18 22.04 -6.73 -24.22
C ALA A 18 21.30 -5.38 -24.32
N MET A 19 21.99 -4.35 -23.83
CA MET A 19 21.90 -2.94 -24.24
C MET A 19 20.61 -2.18 -23.86
N ARG A 20 20.15 -2.28 -22.61
CA ARG A 20 19.36 -1.15 -22.07
C ARG A 20 20.25 0.11 -22.10
N PRO A 21 19.82 1.24 -22.69
CA PRO A 21 20.55 2.49 -22.63
C PRO A 21 20.99 2.82 -21.20
N ALA A 22 22.16 3.44 -21.02
CA ALA A 22 22.72 3.72 -19.69
C ALA A 22 21.77 4.49 -18.76
N TRP A 23 20.87 5.31 -19.31
CA TRP A 23 19.84 5.98 -18.53
C TRP A 23 18.78 5.01 -17.96
N GLN A 24 18.39 3.97 -18.70
CA GLN A 24 17.44 2.95 -18.22
C GLN A 24 18.07 2.11 -17.11
N ALA A 25 19.32 1.67 -17.28
CA ALA A 25 20.03 0.92 -16.25
C ALA A 25 20.15 1.72 -14.94
N ARG A 26 20.45 3.03 -15.03
CA ARG A 26 20.46 3.93 -13.87
C ARG A 26 19.09 4.04 -13.20
N VAL A 27 18.01 4.18 -13.97
CA VAL A 27 16.64 4.27 -13.42
C VAL A 27 16.25 2.96 -12.72
N ILE A 28 16.58 1.80 -13.29
CA ILE A 28 16.30 0.48 -12.68
C ILE A 28 17.12 0.28 -11.40
N ALA A 29 18.40 0.65 -11.43
CA ALA A 29 19.24 0.56 -10.24
C ALA A 29 18.70 1.48 -9.13
N ALA A 30 18.28 2.71 -9.46
CA ALA A 30 17.65 3.61 -8.51
C ALA A 30 16.35 3.01 -7.93
N TYR A 31 15.55 2.35 -8.76
CA TYR A 31 14.34 1.63 -8.32
C TYR A 31 14.67 0.47 -7.37
N GLN A 32 15.70 -0.31 -7.67
CA GLN A 32 16.14 -1.46 -6.84
C GLN A 32 16.77 -1.03 -5.51
N HIS A 33 17.36 0.16 -5.46
CA HIS A 33 17.95 0.74 -4.25
C HIS A 33 16.96 1.58 -3.44
N GLU A 34 15.71 1.71 -3.86
CA GLU A 34 14.69 2.41 -3.09
C GLU A 34 14.40 1.65 -1.78
N THR A 35 14.24 2.38 -0.69
CA THR A 35 13.90 1.79 0.61
C THR A 35 12.62 0.96 0.49
N PRO A 36 12.60 -0.29 0.96
CA PRO A 36 11.40 -1.13 0.91
C PRO A 36 10.21 -0.43 1.57
N ALA A 37 9.05 -0.46 0.92
CA ALA A 37 7.82 0.16 1.45
C ALA A 37 7.45 -0.38 2.84
N SER A 38 7.78 -1.63 3.14
CA SER A 38 7.62 -2.23 4.47
C SER A 38 8.47 -1.54 5.54
N ALA A 39 9.75 -1.25 5.25
CA ALA A 39 10.62 -0.53 6.18
C ALA A 39 10.13 0.92 6.40
N VAL A 40 9.66 1.58 5.34
CA VAL A 40 9.07 2.92 5.45
C VAL A 40 7.80 2.91 6.30
N LEU A 41 6.92 1.92 6.09
CA LEU A 41 5.69 1.78 6.86
C LEU A 41 5.98 1.49 8.33
N ALA A 42 6.89 0.56 8.64
CA ALA A 42 7.32 0.25 10.00
C ALA A 42 7.79 1.50 10.75
N ALA A 43 8.73 2.25 10.16
CA ALA A 43 9.29 3.44 10.77
C ALA A 43 8.24 4.55 11.00
N ARG A 44 7.29 4.71 10.07
CA ARG A 44 6.22 5.70 10.22
C ARG A 44 5.23 5.33 11.32
N ILE A 45 4.88 4.06 11.43
CA ILE A 45 4.01 3.57 12.50
C ILE A 45 4.71 3.77 13.84
N GLU A 46 5.95 3.32 14.00
CA GLU A 46 6.70 3.46 15.24
C GLU A 46 6.80 4.93 15.68
N ARG A 47 7.04 5.85 14.74
CA ARG A 47 7.06 7.29 15.03
C ARG A 47 5.70 7.83 15.51
N LEU A 48 4.59 7.31 14.98
CA LEU A 48 3.24 7.81 15.27
C LEU A 48 2.62 7.17 16.51
N THR A 49 2.87 5.88 16.75
CA THR A 49 2.23 5.10 17.82
C THR A 49 3.18 4.73 18.95
N GLY A 50 4.50 4.83 18.73
CA GLY A 50 5.51 4.31 19.64
C GLY A 50 5.65 2.78 19.60
N GLN A 51 4.90 2.08 18.74
CA GLN A 51 4.95 0.63 18.62
C GLN A 51 5.91 0.22 17.50
N ALA A 52 6.94 -0.54 17.87
CA ALA A 52 7.85 -1.13 16.90
C ALA A 52 7.16 -2.26 16.13
N VAL A 53 7.30 -2.24 14.80
CA VAL A 53 6.76 -3.26 13.90
C VAL A 53 7.91 -3.86 13.11
N ALA A 54 8.06 -5.18 13.18
CA ALA A 54 9.09 -5.86 12.40
C ALA A 54 8.74 -5.77 10.90
N PRO A 55 9.62 -5.26 10.02
CA PRO A 55 9.32 -5.15 8.59
C PRO A 55 8.94 -6.48 7.93
N ALA A 56 9.38 -7.61 8.48
CA ALA A 56 9.04 -8.95 8.02
C ALA A 56 7.57 -9.36 8.25
N THR A 57 6.84 -8.68 9.15
CA THR A 57 5.41 -8.93 9.39
C THR A 57 4.51 -8.05 8.52
N ILE A 58 5.09 -7.15 7.73
CA ILE A 58 4.39 -6.23 6.86
C ILE A 58 4.25 -6.87 5.49
N PHE A 59 3.01 -6.99 5.01
CA PHE A 59 2.79 -7.41 3.63
C PHE A 59 3.18 -6.26 2.69
N SER A 60 4.01 -6.55 1.69
CA SER A 60 4.41 -5.55 0.70
C SER A 60 4.25 -6.10 -0.70
N ASP A 61 3.66 -5.31 -1.59
CA ASP A 61 3.70 -5.48 -3.04
C ASP A 61 4.73 -4.50 -3.62
N PRO A 62 5.93 -4.98 -3.99
CA PRO A 62 6.97 -4.13 -4.55
C PRO A 62 6.59 -3.53 -5.90
N GLY A 63 5.74 -4.20 -6.70
CA GLY A 63 5.32 -3.73 -8.01
C GLY A 63 4.32 -2.59 -7.93
N ALA A 64 3.38 -2.69 -6.98
CA ALA A 64 2.41 -1.64 -6.70
C ALA A 64 2.93 -0.53 -5.77
N ARG A 65 4.11 -0.72 -5.14
CA ARG A 65 4.64 0.17 -4.09
C ARG A 65 3.68 0.34 -2.92
N VAL A 66 2.99 -0.74 -2.58
CA VAL A 66 2.03 -0.79 -1.47
C VAL A 66 2.61 -1.64 -0.34
N ALA A 67 2.51 -1.16 0.89
CA ALA A 67 2.75 -1.94 2.08
C ALA A 67 1.57 -1.84 3.03
N THR A 68 1.26 -2.94 3.72
CA THR A 68 0.06 -3.06 4.55
C THR A 68 0.37 -3.85 5.80
N VAL A 69 -0.15 -3.40 6.94
CA VAL A 69 -0.06 -4.10 8.22
C VAL A 69 -1.31 -3.87 9.06
N VAL A 70 -1.68 -4.86 9.87
CA VAL A 70 -2.75 -4.73 10.86
C VAL A 70 -2.13 -4.66 12.25
N ILE A 71 -2.48 -3.64 13.02
CA ILE A 71 -2.03 -3.44 14.40
C ILE A 71 -3.26 -3.14 15.24
N ASP A 72 -3.49 -3.95 16.28
CA ASP A 72 -4.63 -3.79 17.19
C ASP A 72 -5.99 -3.67 16.44
N GLY A 73 -6.14 -4.41 15.34
CA GLY A 73 -7.33 -4.39 14.48
C GLY A 73 -7.41 -3.25 13.48
N VAL A 74 -6.44 -2.31 13.49
CA VAL A 74 -6.38 -1.18 12.56
C VAL A 74 -5.51 -1.55 11.36
N LEU A 75 -6.07 -1.45 10.15
CA LEU A 75 -5.37 -1.69 8.90
C LEU A 75 -4.66 -0.41 8.43
N PHE A 76 -3.33 -0.39 8.52
CA PHE A 76 -2.48 0.67 7.98
C PHE A 76 -2.02 0.30 6.58
N ARG A 77 -2.11 1.24 5.64
CA ARG A 77 -1.59 1.11 4.29
C ARG A 77 -0.66 2.27 3.96
N LEU A 78 0.53 1.94 3.46
CA LEU A 78 1.40 2.87 2.75
C LEU A 78 1.20 2.63 1.25
N ASP A 79 0.71 3.63 0.54
CA ASP A 79 0.64 3.65 -0.91
C ASP A 79 1.57 4.76 -1.42
N HIS A 80 2.64 4.37 -2.11
CA HIS A 80 3.78 5.23 -2.44
C HIS A 80 4.38 5.92 -1.20
N GLN A 81 3.92 7.12 -0.88
CA GLN A 81 4.35 7.94 0.25
C GLN A 81 3.18 8.37 1.14
N ARG A 82 1.96 7.93 0.82
CA ARG A 82 0.75 8.25 1.56
C ARG A 82 0.48 7.14 2.57
N LEU A 83 0.57 7.48 3.85
CA LEU A 83 0.11 6.60 4.93
C LEU A 83 -1.37 6.87 5.16
N VAL A 84 -2.19 5.83 5.19
CA VAL A 84 -3.63 5.90 5.48
C VAL A 84 -4.04 4.79 6.43
N VAL A 85 -5.14 4.99 7.13
CA VAL A 85 -5.91 3.91 7.74
C VAL A 85 -6.99 3.47 6.76
N VAL A 86 -7.22 2.17 6.68
CA VAL A 86 -8.25 1.57 5.84
C VAL A 86 -9.32 0.97 6.76
N ARG A 87 -10.58 1.32 6.54
CA ARG A 87 -11.71 0.81 7.30
C ARG A 87 -12.86 0.43 6.36
N ALA A 88 -13.68 -0.51 6.80
CA ALA A 88 -14.94 -0.80 6.12
C ALA A 88 -15.88 0.42 6.22
N CYS A 89 -16.74 0.59 5.21
CA CYS A 89 -17.81 1.58 5.21
C CYS A 89 -18.75 1.34 6.40
N ASP A 90 -19.01 2.37 7.20
CA ASP A 90 -19.89 2.30 8.38
C ASP A 90 -21.37 2.08 7.99
N GLY A 91 -21.74 2.32 6.72
CA GLY A 91 -23.09 2.06 6.21
C GLY A 91 -23.32 0.60 5.79
N CYS A 92 -22.49 0.07 4.89
CA CYS A 92 -22.70 -1.27 4.33
C CYS A 92 -21.72 -2.34 4.82
N GLY A 93 -20.62 -1.97 5.47
CA GLY A 93 -19.57 -2.89 5.91
C GLY A 93 -18.74 -3.54 4.79
N VAL A 94 -19.09 -3.33 3.51
CA VAL A 94 -18.48 -4.03 2.37
C VAL A 94 -17.32 -3.24 1.76
N ALA A 95 -17.54 -1.95 1.48
CA ALA A 95 -16.53 -1.13 0.81
C ALA A 95 -15.38 -0.80 1.77
N GLN A 96 -14.14 -0.93 1.30
CA GLN A 96 -12.95 -0.48 2.03
C GLN A 96 -12.65 0.97 1.66
N ILE A 97 -12.62 1.85 2.65
CA ILE A 97 -12.42 3.29 2.48
C ILE A 97 -11.08 3.67 3.11
N GLU A 98 -10.34 4.55 2.44
CA GLU A 98 -9.11 5.13 2.97
C GLU A 98 -9.38 6.44 3.71
N SER A 99 -8.65 6.66 4.80
CA SER A 99 -8.60 7.96 5.45
C SER A 99 -7.88 8.99 4.57
N ALA A 100 -7.94 10.25 4.99
CA ALA A 100 -6.96 11.24 4.53
C ALA A 100 -5.53 10.80 4.89
N SER A 101 -4.54 11.39 4.21
CA SER A 101 -3.12 11.16 4.46
C SER A 101 -2.74 11.46 5.91
N ILE A 102 -2.10 10.51 6.58
CA ILE A 102 -1.64 10.64 7.97
C ILE A 102 -0.18 11.09 7.98
N THR A 103 0.05 12.31 8.46
CA THR A 103 1.38 12.93 8.58
C THR A 103 1.78 13.16 10.03
N SER A 104 0.78 13.35 10.90
CA SER A 104 0.92 13.68 12.32
C SER A 104 0.09 12.75 13.22
N ALA A 105 0.36 12.81 14.54
CA ALA A 105 -0.45 12.10 15.53
C ALA A 105 -1.89 12.63 15.60
N ALA A 106 -2.12 13.90 15.27
CA ALA A 106 -3.47 14.48 15.21
C ALA A 106 -4.29 13.88 14.06
N ASP A 107 -3.68 13.72 12.88
CA ASP A 107 -4.32 13.07 11.73
C ASP A 107 -4.69 11.62 12.06
N LEU A 108 -3.78 10.90 12.73
CA LEU A 108 -4.03 9.54 13.19
C LEU A 108 -5.16 9.51 14.23
N GLY A 109 -5.14 10.40 15.22
CA GLY A 109 -6.19 10.51 16.22
C GLY A 109 -7.57 10.76 15.60
N TYR A 110 -7.65 11.64 14.60
CA TYR A 110 -8.88 11.86 13.84
C TYR A 110 -9.34 10.59 13.11
N ALA A 111 -8.44 9.93 12.38
CA ALA A 111 -8.76 8.70 11.63
C ALA A 111 -9.22 7.55 12.54
N LEU A 112 -8.71 7.48 13.77
CA LEU A 112 -9.07 6.43 14.74
C LEU A 112 -10.33 6.75 15.55
N GLY A 113 -10.60 8.03 15.81
CA GLY A 113 -11.66 8.45 16.73
C GLY A 113 -12.93 8.95 16.04
N THR A 114 -12.81 9.99 15.21
CA THR A 114 -13.97 10.76 14.69
C THR A 114 -14.29 10.44 13.24
N TRP A 115 -13.38 9.80 12.52
CA TRP A 115 -13.61 9.48 11.13
C TRP A 115 -14.65 8.35 10.96
N GLU A 116 -15.73 8.68 10.24
CA GLU A 116 -16.79 7.76 9.86
C GLU A 116 -16.74 7.49 8.33
N PRO A 117 -16.01 6.45 7.87
CA PRO A 117 -15.93 6.12 6.45
C PRO A 117 -17.29 5.75 5.87
N ARG A 118 -17.73 6.45 4.82
CA ARG A 118 -18.92 6.07 4.04
C ARG A 118 -18.62 6.00 2.55
N CYS A 119 -19.18 4.99 1.89
CA CYS A 119 -19.10 4.85 0.45
C CYS A 119 -20.20 5.66 -0.24
N PRO A 120 -20.05 6.01 -1.53
CA PRO A 120 -21.06 6.78 -2.27
C PRO A 120 -22.46 6.16 -2.33
N HIS A 121 -22.56 4.83 -2.10
CA HIS A 121 -23.82 4.10 -2.09
C HIS A 121 -24.53 4.13 -0.73
N CYS A 122 -23.91 4.69 0.31
CA CYS A 122 -24.46 4.80 1.66
C CYS A 122 -24.46 6.28 2.11
N PRO A 123 -25.29 7.13 1.47
CA PRO A 123 -25.41 8.52 1.91
C PRO A 123 -25.90 8.58 3.36
N ILE A 124 -25.48 9.61 4.08
CA ILE A 124 -26.10 9.94 5.36
C ILE A 124 -27.51 10.41 5.01
N GLU A 125 -28.53 9.67 5.44
CA GLU A 125 -29.89 10.16 5.37
C GLU A 125 -29.98 11.39 6.28
N ASP A 126 -30.24 12.56 5.70
CA ASP A 126 -30.71 13.69 6.49
C ASP A 126 -31.98 13.23 7.20
N PRO A 127 -32.09 13.36 8.54
CA PRO A 127 -33.30 12.95 9.22
C PRO A 127 -34.47 13.72 8.62
N ALA A 128 -35.44 13.01 8.03
CA ALA A 128 -36.67 13.62 7.57
C ALA A 128 -37.33 14.33 8.78
N GLY A 129 -37.45 15.66 8.72
CA GLY A 129 -38.21 16.42 9.72
C GLY A 129 -37.55 17.67 10.34
N TRP A 130 -36.31 18.05 9.97
CA TRP A 130 -35.71 19.29 10.53
C TRP A 130 -36.38 20.58 10.04
N LEU A 131 -37.18 20.53 8.96
CA LEU A 131 -37.95 21.66 8.45
C LEU A 131 -39.44 21.61 8.82
N GLU A 132 -39.89 20.59 9.54
CA GLU A 132 -41.32 20.39 9.87
C GLU A 132 -41.66 20.74 11.33
N GLN A 133 -40.69 21.19 12.13
CA GLN A 133 -40.89 21.58 13.54
C GLN A 133 -41.04 23.11 13.76
N GLU A 134 -41.05 23.93 12.70
CA GLU A 134 -41.24 25.40 12.80
C GLU A 134 -42.60 25.89 12.26
N ALA A 135 -43.69 25.12 12.45
CA ALA A 135 -45.05 25.56 12.12
C ALA A 135 -45.99 25.56 13.34
#